data_AF-A0A1G8HKA8-F1
#
_entry.id   AF-A0A1G8HKA8-F1
#
_cell.length_a   1.000
_cell.length_b   1.000
_cell.length_c   1.000
_cell.angle_alpha   90.00
_cell.angle_beta   90.00
_cell.angle_gamma   90.00
#
_symmetry.space_group_name_H-M   'P 1'
#
loop_
_entity.id
_entity.type
_entity.pdbx_description
1 polymer ?
#
loop_
_entity_poly.entity_id
_entity_poly.type
_entity_poly.pdbx_seq_one_letter_code
_entity_poly.pdbx_strand_id
1 'polypeptide(L)'
;MAEKENINEEALHHYMSFQYVPEHTLTANICTLSPGCYFKKIPGKPIVVSKYWELSFQPFYREKTEWQTLIKETSFSSVHAHLQSDVPVGSFLSGGIDSAIIASIAKEFKPDLTTFSIGFETQGYSELDVARESAEKLKIENRRYTISAEEFAESLPKIIWHMDDPLADPSCVPLYFLAKEARKHVKVVLSGEGADELFGGYNIYREPLR
;
A
#
# COMPACT_ATOMS: atom_id res chain seq x y z
N MET A 1 -6.74 -34.78 7.72
CA MET A 1 -7.65 -34.79 6.56
C MET A 1 -8.06 -33.35 6.38
N ALA A 2 -7.48 -32.64 5.41
CA ALA A 2 -7.96 -31.30 5.09
C ALA A 2 -9.40 -31.46 4.60
N GLU A 3 -10.36 -30.82 5.27
CA GLU A 3 -11.70 -30.67 4.70
C GLU A 3 -11.54 -30.13 3.28
N LYS A 4 -12.33 -30.64 2.33
CA LYS A 4 -12.43 -30.03 1.01
C LYS A 4 -12.84 -28.58 1.24
N GLU A 5 -11.87 -27.66 1.21
CA GLU A 5 -12.14 -26.24 1.27
C GLU A 5 -13.08 -25.92 0.10
N ASN A 6 -14.28 -25.46 0.43
CA ASN A 6 -15.29 -25.11 -0.55
C ASN A 6 -14.84 -23.81 -1.20
N ILE A 7 -14.13 -23.93 -2.33
CA ILE A 7 -13.63 -22.78 -3.10
C ILE A 7 -14.83 -22.03 -3.68
N ASN A 8 -14.82 -20.71 -3.59
CA ASN A 8 -15.77 -19.87 -4.29
C ASN A 8 -15.36 -19.75 -5.77
N GLU A 9 -16.10 -20.40 -6.66
CA GLU A 9 -15.83 -20.42 -8.11
C GLU A 9 -15.86 -19.01 -8.74
N GLU A 10 -16.74 -18.12 -8.28
CA GLU A 10 -16.80 -16.74 -8.76
C GLU A 10 -15.55 -15.96 -8.34
N ALA A 11 -15.12 -16.12 -7.08
CA ALA A 11 -13.88 -15.52 -6.60
C ALA A 11 -12.65 -16.07 -7.34
N LEU A 12 -12.63 -17.37 -7.67
CA LEU A 12 -11.56 -17.97 -8.45
C LEU A 12 -11.51 -17.38 -9.88
N HIS A 13 -12.66 -17.17 -10.51
CA HIS A 13 -12.75 -16.49 -11.81
C HIS A 13 -12.23 -15.05 -11.73
N HIS A 14 -12.57 -14.31 -10.68
CA HIS A 14 -12.03 -12.98 -10.44
C HIS A 14 -10.52 -13.00 -10.25
N TYR A 15 -9.97 -13.89 -9.43
CA TYR A 15 -8.54 -14.02 -9.25
C TYR A 15 -7.80 -14.30 -10.56
N MET A 16 -8.32 -15.22 -11.39
CA MET A 16 -7.73 -15.55 -12.68
C MET A 16 -7.82 -14.40 -13.70
N SER A 17 -8.80 -13.51 -13.56
CA SER A 17 -9.04 -12.38 -14.48
C SER A 17 -8.35 -11.09 -14.06
N PHE A 18 -8.38 -10.79 -12.76
CA PHE A 18 -7.96 -9.51 -12.18
C PHE A 18 -6.71 -9.62 -11.32
N GLN A 19 -6.20 -10.83 -11.06
CA GLN A 19 -5.04 -11.09 -10.19
C GLN A 19 -5.28 -10.82 -8.69
N TYR A 20 -6.53 -10.55 -8.30
CA TYR A 20 -7.00 -10.46 -6.92
C TYR A 20 -8.51 -10.77 -6.84
N VAL A 21 -9.04 -10.93 -5.62
CA VAL A 21 -10.47 -11.19 -5.38
C VAL A 21 -11.16 -9.91 -4.88
N PRO A 22 -11.95 -9.21 -5.71
CA PRO A 22 -12.72 -8.04 -5.28
C PRO A 22 -13.98 -8.49 -4.52
N GLU A 23 -14.27 -7.86 -3.38
CA GLU A 23 -15.53 -7.95 -2.59
C GLU A 23 -16.01 -9.35 -2.17
N HIS A 24 -15.22 -10.38 -2.45
CA HIS A 24 -15.45 -11.77 -2.07
C HIS A 24 -14.21 -12.31 -1.35
N THR A 25 -14.29 -13.55 -0.87
CA THR A 25 -13.08 -14.32 -0.52
C THR A 25 -13.03 -15.59 -1.35
N LEU A 26 -11.84 -16.18 -1.51
CA LEU A 26 -11.69 -17.47 -2.18
C LEU A 26 -12.38 -18.61 -1.42
N THR A 27 -12.70 -18.43 -0.14
CA THR A 27 -13.40 -19.41 0.70
C THR A 27 -14.91 -19.15 0.71
N ALA A 28 -15.73 -20.07 0.20
CA ALA A 28 -17.17 -19.85 0.01
C ALA A 28 -17.97 -19.51 1.28
N ASN A 29 -17.47 -19.89 2.46
CA ASN A 29 -18.14 -19.64 3.74
C ASN A 29 -17.63 -18.39 4.47
N ILE A 30 -16.68 -17.65 3.88
CA ILE A 30 -16.13 -16.42 4.45
C ILE A 30 -16.54 -15.25 3.55
N CYS A 31 -17.15 -14.23 4.15
CA CYS A 31 -17.61 -13.05 3.43
C CYS A 31 -16.95 -11.80 3.99
N THR A 32 -16.58 -10.89 3.08
CA THR A 32 -16.09 -9.55 3.41
C THR A 32 -17.24 -8.56 3.54
N LEU A 33 -17.11 -7.59 4.43
CA LEU A 33 -18.00 -6.44 4.48
C LEU A 33 -17.50 -5.39 3.49
N SER A 34 -18.34 -4.96 2.55
CA SER A 34 -17.96 -3.95 1.56
C SER A 34 -17.48 -2.65 2.23
N PRO A 35 -16.48 -1.95 1.66
CA PRO A 35 -16.04 -0.65 2.16
C PRO A 35 -17.19 0.34 2.32
N GLY A 36 -17.10 1.25 3.30
CA GLY A 36 -18.15 2.23 3.56
C GLY A 36 -19.45 1.66 4.13
N CYS A 37 -19.43 0.40 4.59
CA CYS A 37 -20.57 -0.26 5.24
C CYS A 37 -20.29 -0.63 6.70
N TYR A 38 -21.35 -0.74 7.50
CA TYR A 38 -21.35 -1.40 8.80
C TYR A 38 -22.48 -2.45 8.83
N PHE A 39 -22.45 -3.39 9.77
CA PHE A 39 -23.58 -4.29 9.99
C PHE A 39 -24.01 -4.33 11.47
N LYS A 40 -25.28 -4.68 11.70
CA LYS A 40 -25.84 -4.97 13.02
C LYS A 40 -26.30 -6.41 13.07
N LYS A 41 -25.87 -7.16 14.08
CA LYS A 41 -26.30 -8.53 14.36
C LYS A 41 -26.94 -8.61 15.73
N ILE A 42 -28.25 -8.88 15.75
CA ILE A 42 -28.99 -9.19 16.98
C ILE A 42 -29.11 -10.71 17.07
N PRO A 43 -28.84 -11.35 18.22
CA PRO A 43 -29.03 -12.80 18.39
C PRO A 43 -30.43 -13.24 17.96
N GLY A 44 -30.50 -14.31 17.15
CA GLY A 44 -31.76 -14.83 16.60
C GLY A 44 -32.35 -14.04 15.41
N LYS A 45 -31.76 -12.92 15.00
CA LYS A 45 -32.19 -12.13 13.83
C LYS A 45 -31.16 -12.19 12.69
N PRO A 46 -31.55 -11.95 11.43
CA PRO A 46 -30.59 -11.82 10.32
C PRO A 46 -29.63 -10.63 10.53
N ILE A 47 -28.48 -10.68 9.86
CA ILE A 47 -27.56 -9.54 9.78
C ILE A 47 -28.22 -8.43 8.95
N VAL A 48 -28.12 -7.18 9.40
CA VAL A 48 -28.56 -6.01 8.63
C VAL A 48 -27.34 -5.18 8.30
N VAL A 49 -27.01 -5.07 7.01
CA VAL A 49 -25.91 -4.24 6.50
C VAL A 49 -26.43 -2.85 6.15
N SER A 50 -25.65 -1.81 6.42
CA SER A 50 -25.99 -0.42 6.13
C SER A 50 -24.77 0.31 5.60
N LYS A 51 -24.94 0.99 4.45
CA LYS A 51 -23.91 1.83 3.83
C LYS A 51 -23.93 3.22 4.45
N TYR A 52 -22.79 3.71 4.91
CA TYR A 52 -22.62 5.06 5.45
C TYR A 52 -21.82 5.98 4.52
N TRP A 53 -21.10 5.41 3.54
CA TRP A 53 -20.31 6.15 2.58
C TRP A 53 -20.20 5.41 1.26
N GLU A 54 -20.15 6.16 0.16
CA GLU A 54 -19.94 5.65 -1.20
C GLU A 54 -19.12 6.66 -2.00
N LEU A 55 -18.12 6.18 -2.74
CA LEU A 55 -17.34 7.01 -3.63
C LEU A 55 -18.20 7.43 -4.83
N SER A 56 -18.23 8.72 -5.15
CA SER A 56 -18.95 9.25 -6.31
C SER A 56 -18.00 10.02 -7.21
N PHE A 57 -17.91 9.60 -8.48
CA PHE A 57 -17.11 10.27 -9.48
C PHE A 57 -17.97 11.29 -10.22
N GLN A 58 -17.94 12.54 -9.76
CA GLN A 58 -18.59 13.67 -10.40
C GLN A 58 -17.50 14.65 -10.84
N PRO A 59 -17.04 14.61 -12.11
CA PRO A 59 -16.01 15.52 -12.60
C PRO A 59 -16.49 16.97 -12.48
N PHE A 60 -15.65 17.84 -11.94
CA PHE A 60 -15.91 19.27 -11.89
C PHE A 60 -14.63 20.05 -12.22
N TYR A 61 -14.82 21.28 -12.70
CA TYR A 61 -13.72 22.15 -13.04
C TYR A 61 -13.27 22.98 -11.84
N ARG A 62 -11.95 23.15 -11.70
CA ARG A 62 -11.30 24.19 -10.90
C ARG A 62 -10.06 24.68 -11.66
N GLU A 63 -9.63 25.89 -11.34
CA GLU A 63 -8.40 26.42 -11.91
C GLU A 63 -7.18 25.58 -11.46
N LYS A 64 -6.17 25.49 -12.31
CA LYS A 64 -4.96 24.69 -12.02
C LYS A 64 -4.30 25.09 -10.69
N THR A 65 -4.24 26.39 -10.39
CA THR A 65 -3.66 26.91 -9.16
C THR A 65 -4.44 26.50 -7.93
N GLU A 66 -5.77 26.43 -8.03
CA GLU A 66 -6.63 25.94 -6.94
C GLU A 66 -6.38 24.46 -6.67
N TRP A 67 -6.24 23.64 -7.72
CA TRP A 67 -5.89 22.23 -7.57
C TRP A 67 -4.53 22.03 -6.91
N GLN A 68 -3.52 22.80 -7.33
CA GLN A 68 -2.18 22.73 -6.74
C GLN A 68 -2.20 23.05 -5.25
N THR A 69 -2.92 24.10 -4.86
CA THR A 69 -3.10 24.47 -3.45
C THR A 69 -3.82 23.36 -2.69
N LEU A 70 -4.95 22.87 -3.20
CA LEU A 70 -5.75 21.85 -2.53
C LEU A 70 -4.97 20.54 -2.35
N ILE A 71 -4.27 20.07 -3.38
CA ILE A 71 -3.45 18.86 -3.30
C ILE A 71 -2.35 19.06 -2.26
N LYS A 72 -1.63 20.19 -2.31
CA LYS A 72 -0.56 20.47 -1.35
C LYS A 72 -1.09 20.50 0.09
N GLU A 73 -2.15 21.27 0.35
CA GLU A 73 -2.74 21.38 1.68
C GLU A 73 -3.27 20.04 2.20
N THR A 74 -3.94 19.27 1.35
CA THR A 74 -4.46 17.94 1.71
C THR A 74 -3.32 16.96 2.02
N SER A 75 -2.26 16.94 1.21
CA SER A 75 -1.09 16.09 1.46
C SER A 75 -0.38 16.48 2.77
N PHE A 76 -0.16 17.77 3.02
CA PHE A 76 0.44 18.25 4.26
C PHE A 76 -0.42 17.92 5.49
N SER A 77 -1.73 18.17 5.41
CA SER A 77 -2.67 17.88 6.48
C SER A 77 -2.72 16.38 6.79
N SER A 78 -2.82 15.54 5.76
CA SER A 78 -2.84 14.08 5.90
C SER A 78 -1.57 13.55 6.55
N VAL A 79 -0.39 13.95 6.05
CA VAL A 79 0.90 13.53 6.63
C VAL A 79 1.03 14.00 8.08
N HIS A 80 0.66 15.25 8.36
CA HIS A 80 0.70 15.79 9.73
C HIS A 80 -0.18 14.98 10.68
N ALA A 81 -1.41 14.65 10.27
CA ALA A 81 -2.33 13.85 11.08
C ALA A 81 -1.79 12.45 11.39
N HIS A 82 -1.15 11.79 10.41
CA HIS A 82 -0.57 10.46 10.60
C HIS A 82 0.77 10.44 11.34
N LEU A 83 1.40 11.60 11.55
CA LEU A 83 2.58 11.75 12.41
C LEU A 83 2.23 11.93 13.89
N GLN A 84 0.97 12.22 14.22
CA GLN A 84 0.50 12.33 15.61
C GLN A 84 0.42 10.94 16.25
N SER A 85 1.55 10.46 16.74
CA SER A 85 1.72 9.11 17.27
C SER A 85 2.61 9.12 18.52
N ASP A 86 2.19 8.39 19.55
CA ASP A 86 2.96 8.18 20.79
C ASP A 86 4.14 7.21 20.60
N VAL A 87 4.26 6.62 19.41
CA VAL A 87 5.33 5.67 19.06
C VAL A 87 6.16 6.19 17.88
N PRO A 88 7.43 5.76 17.76
CA PRO A 88 8.29 6.17 16.65
C PRO A 88 7.67 5.88 15.28
N VAL A 89 7.68 6.91 14.42
CA VAL A 89 7.18 6.88 13.04
C VAL A 89 8.33 7.02 12.05
N GLY A 90 8.32 6.20 11.00
CA GLY A 90 9.22 6.31 9.85
C GLY A 90 8.44 6.50 8.55
N SER A 91 9.14 6.43 7.42
CA SER A 91 8.51 6.44 6.08
C SER A 91 9.20 5.45 5.16
N PHE A 92 8.45 4.83 4.26
CA PHE A 92 9.05 4.15 3.12
C PHE A 92 9.56 5.18 2.12
N LEU A 93 10.63 4.83 1.41
CA LEU A 93 11.23 5.63 0.36
C LEU A 93 11.67 4.71 -0.77
N SER A 94 11.16 4.96 -1.97
CA SER A 94 11.50 4.27 -3.21
C SER A 94 12.22 5.23 -4.16
N GLY A 95 12.48 4.81 -5.40
CA GLY A 95 12.96 5.71 -6.45
C GLY A 95 11.88 6.66 -7.00
N GLY A 96 10.61 6.43 -6.65
CA GLY A 96 9.45 7.17 -7.17
C GLY A 96 9.21 8.52 -6.51
N ILE A 97 8.44 9.37 -7.20
CA ILE A 97 8.08 10.70 -6.71
C ILE A 97 7.11 10.63 -5.51
N ASP A 98 6.25 9.62 -5.45
CA ASP A 98 5.15 9.55 -4.48
C ASP A 98 5.68 9.38 -3.06
N SER A 99 6.55 8.39 -2.86
CA SER A 99 7.21 8.17 -1.57
C SER A 99 8.14 9.33 -1.19
N ALA A 100 8.80 9.95 -2.17
CA ALA A 100 9.65 11.13 -1.94
C ALA A 100 8.86 12.36 -1.47
N ILE A 101 7.66 12.60 -2.02
CA ILE A 101 6.77 13.67 -1.57
C ILE A 101 6.36 13.42 -0.12
N ILE A 102 5.90 12.20 0.21
CA ILE A 102 5.49 11.85 1.57
C ILE A 102 6.65 12.01 2.56
N ALA A 103 7.83 11.48 2.22
CA ALA A 103 9.02 11.60 3.08
C ALA A 103 9.47 13.06 3.25
N SER A 104 9.41 13.87 2.19
CA SER A 104 9.75 15.30 2.24
C SER A 104 8.82 16.07 3.18
N ILE A 105 7.51 15.87 3.04
CA ILE A 105 6.52 16.53 3.90
C ILE A 105 6.71 16.06 5.35
N ALA A 106 6.88 14.76 5.56
CA ALA A 106 7.04 14.19 6.90
C ALA A 106 8.27 14.74 7.62
N LYS A 107 9.37 14.97 6.89
CA LYS A 107 10.61 15.55 7.42
C LYS A 107 10.43 16.98 7.95
N GLU A 108 9.51 17.77 7.39
CA GLU A 108 9.21 19.12 7.88
C GLU A 108 8.62 19.10 9.29
N PHE A 109 7.79 18.10 9.59
CA PHE A 109 7.17 17.93 10.90
C PHE A 109 8.01 17.08 11.86
N LYS A 110 8.84 16.19 11.33
CA LYS A 110 9.69 15.26 12.10
C LYS A 110 11.14 15.31 11.61
N PRO A 111 11.98 16.24 12.14
CA PRO A 111 13.37 16.39 11.71
C PRO A 111 14.25 15.15 11.92
N ASP A 112 13.89 14.25 12.84
CA ASP A 112 14.56 12.97 13.12
C ASP A 112 13.94 11.78 12.37
N LEU A 113 13.15 12.01 11.31
CA LEU A 113 12.57 10.96 10.49
C LEU A 113 13.66 10.03 9.93
N THR A 114 13.45 8.72 10.06
CA THR A 114 14.18 7.69 9.33
C THR A 114 13.31 7.13 8.21
N THR A 115 13.89 6.99 7.01
CA THR A 115 13.27 6.29 5.89
C THR A 115 13.83 4.88 5.71
N PHE A 116 13.05 4.03 5.05
CA PHE A 116 13.41 2.65 4.76
C PHE A 116 13.25 2.38 3.27
N SER A 117 14.22 1.68 2.69
CA SER A 117 14.24 1.30 1.28
C SER A 117 14.67 -0.15 1.12
N ILE A 118 14.15 -0.80 0.09
CA ILE A 118 14.38 -2.20 -0.20
C ILE A 118 14.93 -2.34 -1.61
N GLY A 119 15.82 -3.32 -1.81
CA GLY A 119 16.32 -3.70 -3.13
C GLY A 119 16.62 -5.19 -3.21
N PHE A 120 17.04 -5.62 -4.38
CA PHE A 120 17.42 -7.00 -4.66
C PHE A 120 18.91 -7.09 -4.99
N GLU A 121 19.54 -8.22 -4.70
CA GLU A 121 20.95 -8.45 -5.07
C GLU A 121 21.15 -8.50 -6.60
N THR A 122 20.10 -8.84 -7.35
CA THR A 122 20.15 -8.94 -8.81
C THR A 122 20.38 -7.57 -9.46
N GLN A 123 21.44 -7.47 -10.26
CA GLN A 123 21.77 -6.25 -11.01
C GLN A 123 20.64 -5.86 -11.97
N GLY A 124 20.35 -4.56 -12.04
CA GLY A 124 19.31 -3.99 -12.92
C GLY A 124 17.90 -3.91 -12.32
N TYR A 125 17.66 -4.50 -11.15
CA TYR A 125 16.36 -4.50 -10.47
C TYR A 125 16.33 -3.68 -9.16
N SER A 126 17.45 -3.08 -8.77
CA SER A 126 17.56 -2.38 -7.49
C SER A 126 17.34 -0.87 -7.63
N GLU A 127 16.27 -0.36 -7.02
CA GLU A 127 15.99 1.08 -6.92
C GLU A 127 16.79 1.79 -5.80
N LEU A 128 17.65 1.06 -5.08
CA LEU A 128 18.34 1.56 -3.89
C LEU A 128 19.22 2.78 -4.17
N ASP A 129 19.79 2.90 -5.37
CA ASP A 129 20.61 4.06 -5.75
C ASP A 129 19.77 5.33 -5.90
N VAL A 130 18.57 5.20 -6.48
CA VAL A 130 17.63 6.32 -6.63
C VAL A 130 17.07 6.73 -5.26
N ALA A 131 16.69 5.75 -4.44
CA ALA A 131 16.22 6.02 -3.08
C ALA A 131 17.31 6.69 -2.22
N ARG A 132 18.58 6.27 -2.38
CA ARG A 132 19.74 6.91 -1.73
C ARG A 132 19.88 8.37 -2.17
N GLU A 133 19.83 8.64 -3.46
CA GLU A 133 19.92 10.01 -3.99
C GLU A 133 18.79 10.90 -3.45
N SER A 134 17.56 10.39 -3.43
CA SER A 134 16.41 11.08 -2.83
C SER A 134 16.62 11.38 -1.34
N ALA A 135 17.10 10.40 -0.57
CA ALA A 135 17.38 10.58 0.86
C ALA A 135 18.48 11.63 1.11
N GLU A 136 19.55 11.62 0.31
CA GLU A 136 20.66 12.59 0.39
C GLU A 136 20.16 14.02 0.10
N LYS A 137 19.35 14.19 -0.96
CA LYS A 137 18.75 15.49 -1.29
C LYS A 137 17.83 16.00 -0.17
N LEU A 138 17.05 15.11 0.43
CA LEU A 138 16.14 15.44 1.52
C LEU A 138 16.82 15.53 2.90
N LYS A 139 18.10 15.13 3.00
CA LYS A 139 18.88 15.05 4.26
C LYS A 139 18.17 14.20 5.32
N ILE A 140 17.69 13.03 4.91
CA ILE A 140 16.97 12.06 5.75
C ILE A 140 17.83 10.82 5.91
N GLU A 141 17.90 10.27 7.12
CA GLU A 141 18.54 8.97 7.33
C GLU A 141 17.76 7.91 6.57
N ASN A 142 18.43 7.13 5.72
CA ASN A 142 17.80 6.06 4.95
C ASN A 142 18.46 4.71 5.27
N ARG A 143 17.66 3.80 5.83
CA ARG A 143 18.05 2.42 6.09
C ARG A 143 17.67 1.56 4.89
N ARG A 144 18.65 0.85 4.35
CA ARG A 144 18.51 0.06 3.13
C ARG A 144 18.68 -1.40 3.45
N TYR A 145 17.82 -2.22 2.88
CA TYR A 145 17.93 -3.66 2.95
C TYR A 145 17.99 -4.25 1.54
N THR A 146 18.80 -5.27 1.36
CA THR A 146 18.92 -5.99 0.08
C THR A 146 18.47 -7.43 0.32
N ILE A 147 17.51 -7.89 -0.49
CA ILE A 147 16.93 -9.22 -0.40
C ILE A 147 17.72 -10.17 -1.31
N SER A 148 18.16 -11.31 -0.76
CA SER A 148 18.75 -12.40 -1.55
C SER A 148 17.65 -13.28 -2.18
N ALA A 149 18.01 -14.03 -3.23
CA ALA A 149 17.08 -14.96 -3.87
C ALA A 149 16.61 -16.07 -2.92
N GLU A 150 17.49 -16.52 -2.02
CA GLU A 150 17.21 -17.52 -0.99
C GLU A 150 16.22 -16.98 0.03
N GLU A 151 16.45 -15.77 0.56
CA GLU A 151 15.53 -15.14 1.52
C GLU A 151 14.12 -14.99 0.93
N PHE A 152 14.06 -14.55 -0.33
CA PHE A 152 12.81 -14.43 -1.08
C PHE A 152 12.07 -15.78 -1.10
N ALA A 153 12.75 -16.85 -1.55
CA ALA A 153 12.15 -18.17 -1.72
C ALA A 153 11.69 -18.77 -0.38
N GLU A 154 12.51 -18.64 0.66
CA GLU A 154 12.21 -19.16 2.00
C GLU A 154 11.05 -18.42 2.68
N SER A 155 10.90 -17.13 2.41
CA SER A 155 9.86 -16.30 3.05
C SER A 155 8.50 -16.40 2.36
N LEU A 156 8.45 -16.89 1.12
CA LEU A 156 7.23 -16.89 0.30
C LEU A 156 6.03 -17.60 0.97
N PRO A 157 6.15 -18.80 1.58
CA PRO A 157 5.02 -19.42 2.26
C PRO A 157 4.45 -18.58 3.41
N LYS A 158 5.33 -17.86 4.13
CA LYS A 158 4.93 -17.00 5.23
C LYS A 158 4.27 -15.71 4.73
N ILE A 159 4.74 -15.16 3.62
CA ILE A 159 4.12 -13.99 2.98
C ILE A 159 2.69 -14.34 2.55
N ILE A 160 2.52 -15.48 1.85
CA ILE A 160 1.20 -15.98 1.44
C ILE A 160 0.29 -16.16 2.65
N TRP A 161 0.80 -16.73 3.75
CA TRP A 161 0.03 -16.89 4.98
C TRP A 161 -0.48 -15.57 5.56
N HIS A 162 0.26 -14.46 5.40
CA HIS A 162 -0.13 -13.15 5.90
C HIS A 162 -1.11 -12.37 5.00
N MET A 163 -1.40 -12.85 3.78
CA MET A 163 -2.27 -12.14 2.84
C MET A 163 -3.77 -12.37 3.05
N ASP A 164 -4.14 -13.39 3.83
CA ASP A 164 -5.51 -13.90 4.04
C ASP A 164 -6.25 -14.41 2.76
N ASP A 165 -6.04 -13.79 1.59
CA ASP A 165 -6.56 -14.18 0.27
C ASP A 165 -5.44 -14.07 -0.78
N PRO A 166 -5.47 -14.79 -1.93
CA PRO A 166 -4.37 -14.75 -2.87
C PRO A 166 -4.34 -13.41 -3.61
N LEU A 167 -3.17 -12.78 -3.57
CA LEU A 167 -2.84 -11.57 -4.32
C LEU A 167 -1.70 -11.91 -5.29
N ALA A 168 -1.95 -11.77 -6.60
CA ALA A 168 -0.92 -11.97 -7.63
C ALA A 168 -0.18 -10.66 -7.93
N ASP A 169 0.29 -9.99 -6.88
CA ASP A 169 1.15 -8.81 -6.96
C ASP A 169 2.57 -9.16 -6.49
N PRO A 170 3.60 -9.15 -7.36
CA PRO A 170 4.97 -9.42 -6.96
C PRO A 170 5.53 -8.37 -5.98
N SER A 171 4.94 -7.18 -5.87
CA SER A 171 5.38 -6.12 -4.95
C SER A 171 5.18 -6.48 -3.47
N CYS A 172 4.32 -7.46 -3.17
CA CYS A 172 4.06 -7.90 -1.80
C CYS A 172 5.31 -8.43 -1.08
N VAL A 173 6.23 -9.05 -1.82
CA VAL A 173 7.44 -9.64 -1.25
C VAL A 173 8.43 -8.58 -0.79
N PRO A 174 8.87 -7.63 -1.63
CA PRO A 174 9.72 -6.54 -1.15
C PRO A 174 9.04 -5.72 -0.05
N LEU A 175 7.71 -5.51 -0.09
CA LEU A 175 6.98 -4.84 0.98
C LEU A 175 7.07 -5.60 2.32
N TYR A 176 6.99 -6.93 2.30
CA TYR A 176 7.17 -7.75 3.51
C TYR A 176 8.54 -7.53 4.16
N PHE A 177 9.62 -7.57 3.37
CA PHE A 177 10.97 -7.36 3.89
C PHE A 177 11.18 -5.91 4.34
N LEU A 178 10.64 -4.94 3.60
CA LEU A 178 10.70 -3.53 3.96
C LEU A 178 10.00 -3.26 5.30
N ALA A 179 8.80 -3.82 5.49
CA ALA A 179 8.06 -3.72 6.75
C ALA A 179 8.78 -4.47 7.89
N LYS A 180 9.33 -5.66 7.62
CA LYS A 180 10.13 -6.45 8.58
C LYS A 180 11.37 -5.68 9.04
N GLU A 181 12.04 -4.97 8.14
CA GLU A 181 13.19 -4.12 8.47
C GLU A 181 12.76 -2.89 9.26
N ALA A 182 11.75 -2.16 8.80
CA ALA A 182 11.24 -0.98 9.47
C ALA A 182 10.78 -1.28 10.91
N ARG A 183 10.15 -2.43 11.14
CA ARG A 183 9.65 -2.87 12.46
C ARG A 183 10.74 -2.98 13.52
N LYS A 184 12.01 -3.14 13.14
CA LYS A 184 13.16 -3.15 14.07
C LYS A 184 13.40 -1.78 14.71
N HIS A 185 12.89 -0.70 14.11
CA HIS A 185 13.19 0.68 14.48
C HIS A 185 11.95 1.51 14.81
N VAL A 186 10.86 1.32 14.06
CA VAL A 186 9.63 2.11 14.17
C VAL A 186 8.41 1.20 14.33
N LYS A 187 7.32 1.78 14.83
CA LYS A 187 6.04 1.07 14.98
C LYS A 187 5.04 1.44 13.89
N VAL A 188 5.21 2.63 13.29
CA VAL A 188 4.37 3.17 12.23
C VAL A 188 5.27 3.61 11.07
N VAL A 189 4.79 3.42 9.85
CA VAL A 189 5.43 3.88 8.62
C VAL A 189 4.42 4.59 7.74
N LEU A 190 4.84 5.69 7.13
CA LEU A 190 4.08 6.33 6.05
C LEU A 190 4.49 5.69 4.70
N SER A 191 3.53 5.62 3.77
CA SER A 191 3.74 5.13 2.41
C SER A 191 3.18 6.12 1.39
N GLY A 192 3.70 6.09 0.17
CA GLY A 192 3.17 6.81 -0.99
C GLY A 192 2.21 5.97 -1.84
N GLU A 193 1.84 4.77 -1.40
CA GLU A 193 0.88 3.90 -2.10
C GLU A 193 -0.48 4.57 -2.30
N GLY A 194 -1.14 4.27 -3.42
CA GLY A 194 -2.42 4.87 -3.82
C GLY A 194 -2.28 6.11 -4.71
N ALA A 195 -1.07 6.65 -4.88
CA ALA A 195 -0.85 7.86 -5.67
C ALA A 195 -1.08 7.62 -7.18
N ASP A 196 -0.67 6.46 -7.70
CA ASP A 196 -0.84 6.13 -9.12
C ASP A 196 -2.32 6.02 -9.52
N GLU A 197 -3.17 5.49 -8.66
CA GLU A 197 -4.62 5.40 -8.83
C GLU A 197 -5.26 6.80 -8.85
N LEU A 198 -4.80 7.70 -7.97
CA LEU A 198 -5.34 9.06 -7.85
C LEU A 198 -4.86 9.99 -8.97
N PHE A 199 -3.61 9.86 -9.41
CA PHE A 199 -2.97 10.78 -10.35
C PHE A 199 -2.72 10.18 -11.74
N GLY A 200 -3.13 8.94 -11.99
CA GLY A 200 -3.00 8.30 -13.29
C GLY A 200 -1.57 7.93 -13.65
N GLY A 201 -0.78 7.47 -12.68
CA GLY A 201 0.65 7.23 -12.85
C GLY A 201 1.02 5.87 -13.48
N TYR A 202 0.08 4.92 -13.54
CA TYR A 202 0.32 3.63 -14.19
C TYR A 202 0.62 3.76 -15.69
N ASN A 203 1.70 3.10 -16.13
CA ASN A 203 2.10 3.08 -17.53
C ASN A 203 1.02 2.47 -18.45
N ILE A 204 0.24 1.50 -17.97
CA ILE A 204 -0.83 0.86 -18.74
C ILE A 204 -1.88 1.86 -19.24
N TYR A 205 -2.09 2.98 -18.54
CA TYR A 205 -3.00 4.02 -19.00
C TYR A 205 -2.50 4.73 -20.27
N ARG A 206 -1.22 4.59 -20.60
CA ARG A 206 -0.57 5.17 -21.79
C ARG A 206 -0.34 4.15 -22.90
N GLU A 207 -0.48 2.85 -22.64
CA GLU A 207 -0.27 1.79 -23.62
C GLU A 207 -1.27 1.80 -24.80
N PRO A 208 -2.57 2.06 -24.61
CA PRO A 208 -3.54 2.15 -25.72
C PRO A 208 -3.31 3.35 -26.65
N LEU A 209 -2.43 4.27 -26.28
CA LEU A 209 -2.17 5.52 -27.01
C LEU A 209 -0.86 5.49 -27.82
N ARG A 210 -0.28 4.30 -28.03
CA ARG A 210 0.88 4.08 -28.93
C ARG A 210 0.49 3.38 -30.21
#